data_AF-A0A401ZGG9-F1
#
_entry.id   AF-A0A401ZGG9-F1
#
_cell.length_a   1.000
_cell.length_b   1.000
_cell.length_c   1.000
_cell.angle_alpha   90.00
_cell.angle_beta   90.00
_cell.angle_gamma   90.00
#
_symmetry.space_group_name_H-M   'P 1'
#
loop_
_entity.id
_entity.type
_entity.pdbx_description
1 polymer ?
#
loop_
_entity_poly.entity_id
_entity_poly.type
_entity_poly.pdbx_seq_one_letter_code
_entity_poly.pdbx_strand_id
1 'polypeptide(L)'
;MVRIDIVHIQFGELLKNLSLPENWREVIRHNMLAKAFAHTATPETVEREKERLRLKKIRTLKQHREGYIEDEGFEGEMAAIALALKKLDVPEVNGVTYDEVIEAGEHLPGMAALWDVATPEERREMVMIILEPGGLSYDVEQQEIAAITPRPAFLPVLRMLEGVMEYKEATGTLVTSRWRQRNRRDSNPRSSA
;
A
#
# COMPACT_ATOMS: atom_id res chain seq x y z
N MET A 1 -29.13 -14.50 -6.48
CA MET A 1 -29.45 -13.09 -6.17
C MET A 1 -28.53 -12.65 -5.04
N VAL A 2 -27.88 -11.47 -5.18
CA VAL A 2 -26.96 -10.95 -4.17
C VAL A 2 -27.76 -10.30 -3.04
N ARG A 3 -27.40 -10.61 -1.80
CA ARG A 3 -28.00 -10.07 -0.58
C ARG A 3 -27.11 -8.94 -0.04
N ILE A 4 -27.52 -7.70 -0.29
CA ILE A 4 -26.72 -6.50 0.02
C ILE A 4 -26.44 -6.40 1.53
N ASP A 5 -27.39 -6.82 2.36
CA ASP A 5 -27.24 -6.92 3.82
C ASP A 5 -26.06 -7.82 4.22
N ILE A 6 -25.90 -8.97 3.56
CA ILE A 6 -24.78 -9.88 3.81
C ILE A 6 -23.46 -9.23 3.40
N VAL A 7 -23.41 -8.59 2.23
CA VAL A 7 -22.18 -7.93 1.74
C VAL A 7 -21.72 -6.86 2.72
N HIS A 8 -22.66 -6.06 3.25
CA HIS A 8 -22.34 -5.04 4.24
C HIS A 8 -21.78 -5.62 5.54
N ILE A 9 -22.36 -6.71 6.03
CA ILE A 9 -21.87 -7.39 7.24
C ILE A 9 -20.46 -7.92 6.99
N GLN A 10 -20.24 -8.64 5.88
CA GLN A 10 -18.95 -9.25 5.57
C GLN A 10 -17.84 -8.22 5.35
N PHE A 11 -18.13 -7.11 4.67
CA PHE A 11 -17.15 -6.05 4.50
C PHE A 11 -16.84 -5.34 5.83
N GLY A 12 -17.85 -5.14 6.66
CA GLY A 12 -17.65 -4.62 8.02
C GLY A 12 -16.79 -5.52 8.89
N GLU A 13 -17.02 -6.84 8.85
CA GLU A 13 -16.16 -7.83 9.51
C GLU A 13 -14.72 -7.74 8.99
N LEU A 14 -14.53 -7.60 7.67
CA LEU A 14 -13.20 -7.47 7.07
C LEU A 14 -12.46 -6.24 7.61
N LEU A 15 -13.13 -5.09 7.70
CA LEU A 15 -12.56 -3.87 8.27
C LEU A 15 -12.23 -3.99 9.75
N LYS A 16 -13.14 -4.56 10.55
CA LYS A 16 -12.94 -4.70 12.00
C LYS A 16 -11.88 -5.73 12.38
N ASN A 17 -11.65 -6.72 11.52
CA ASN A 17 -10.56 -7.68 11.68
C ASN A 17 -9.19 -7.09 11.28
N LEU A 18 -9.14 -5.84 10.82
CA LEU A 18 -7.88 -5.13 10.66
C LEU A 18 -7.28 -4.81 12.03
N SER A 19 -6.31 -5.61 12.44
CA SER A 19 -5.43 -5.30 13.55
C SER A 19 -4.05 -4.94 13.00
N LEU A 20 -3.70 -3.65 13.10
CA LEU A 20 -2.36 -3.20 12.76
C LEU A 20 -1.45 -3.33 13.98
N PRO A 21 -0.33 -4.06 13.89
CA PRO A 21 0.62 -4.16 15.00
C PRO A 21 1.26 -2.80 15.26
N GLU A 22 1.74 -2.54 16.48
CA GLU A 22 2.26 -1.22 16.87
C GLU A 22 3.39 -0.69 15.95
N ASN A 23 4.18 -1.60 15.36
CA ASN A 23 5.28 -1.32 14.43
C ASN A 23 4.89 -1.45 12.94
N TRP A 24 3.60 -1.38 12.60
CA TRP A 24 3.14 -1.58 11.22
C TRP A 24 3.76 -0.59 10.23
N ARG A 25 4.01 0.65 10.67
CA ARG A 25 4.62 1.70 9.86
C ARG A 25 6.04 1.31 9.43
N GLU A 26 6.85 0.85 10.38
CA GLU A 26 8.22 0.39 10.14
C GLU A 26 8.24 -0.83 9.22
N VAL A 27 7.31 -1.78 9.41
CA VAL A 27 7.18 -2.98 8.56
C VAL A 27 6.86 -2.57 7.12
N ILE A 28 5.90 -1.66 6.91
CA ILE A 28 5.57 -1.14 5.58
C ILE A 28 6.76 -0.42 4.97
N ARG A 29 7.44 0.45 5.72
CA ARG A 29 8.63 1.17 5.25
C ARG A 29 9.69 0.20 4.76
N HIS A 30 10.01 -0.82 5.56
CA HIS A 30 11.00 -1.83 5.20
C HIS A 30 10.59 -2.59 3.93
N ASN A 31 9.33 -3.03 3.83
CA ASN A 31 8.81 -3.74 2.67
C ASN A 31 8.82 -2.88 1.40
N MET A 32 8.47 -1.59 1.51
CA MET A 32 8.48 -0.66 0.38
C MET A 32 9.91 -0.37 -0.08
N LEU A 33 10.85 -0.14 0.84
CA LEU A 33 12.27 -0.01 0.50
C LEU A 33 12.78 -1.28 -0.20
N ALA A 34 12.50 -2.46 0.35
CA ALA A 34 12.90 -3.72 -0.26
C ALA A 34 12.35 -3.88 -1.69
N LYS A 35 11.10 -3.48 -1.94
CA LYS A 35 10.49 -3.51 -3.29
C LYS A 35 11.06 -2.45 -4.23
N ALA A 36 11.25 -1.22 -3.76
CA ALA A 36 11.88 -0.14 -4.54
C ALA A 36 13.30 -0.53 -4.99
N PHE A 37 14.01 -1.29 -4.16
CA PHE A 37 15.37 -1.76 -4.46
C PHE A 37 15.44 -3.15 -5.10
N ALA A 38 14.32 -3.86 -5.24
CA ALA A 38 14.29 -5.18 -5.86
C ALA A 38 14.61 -5.11 -7.37
N HIS A 39 14.37 -3.97 -8.03
CA HIS A 39 14.50 -3.80 -9.49
C HIS A 39 15.48 -2.68 -9.89
N THR A 40 15.99 -1.89 -8.95
CA THR A 40 17.08 -0.92 -9.15
C THR A 40 17.90 -0.78 -7.88
N ALA A 41 19.24 -0.70 -8.02
CA ALA A 41 20.18 -0.21 -7.03
C ALA A 41 19.99 -0.79 -5.59
N THR A 42 20.80 -1.79 -5.23
CA THR A 42 21.06 -2.22 -3.83
C THR A 42 21.04 -1.07 -2.80
N PRO A 43 20.75 -1.33 -1.51
CA PRO A 43 20.86 -0.32 -0.46
C PRO A 43 22.19 0.47 -0.49
N GLU A 44 23.28 -0.18 -0.87
CA GLU A 44 24.61 0.43 -1.04
C GLU A 44 24.65 1.49 -2.15
N THR A 45 23.99 1.25 -3.28
CA THR A 45 23.94 2.21 -4.40
C THR A 45 23.07 3.43 -4.10
N VAL A 46 22.04 3.27 -3.26
CA VAL A 46 21.23 4.39 -2.77
C VAL A 46 22.03 5.24 -1.82
N GLU A 47 22.78 4.62 -0.90
CA GLU A 47 23.65 5.38 0.00
C GLU A 47 24.79 6.08 -0.75
N ARG A 48 25.36 5.44 -1.79
CA ARG A 48 26.31 6.09 -2.69
C ARG A 48 25.71 7.29 -3.41
N GLU A 49 24.46 7.18 -3.85
CA GLU A 49 23.76 8.26 -4.52
C GLU A 49 23.43 9.41 -3.55
N LYS A 50 23.00 9.10 -2.32
CA LYS A 50 22.84 10.08 -1.24
C LYS A 50 24.17 10.79 -0.95
N GLU A 51 25.26 10.05 -0.87
CA GLU A 51 26.58 10.61 -0.63
C GLU A 51 27.03 11.51 -1.80
N ARG A 52 26.78 11.09 -3.05
CA ARG A 52 27.02 11.91 -4.24
C ARG A 52 26.27 13.24 -4.16
N LEU A 53 25.00 13.22 -3.75
CA LEU A 53 24.17 14.43 -3.60
C LEU A 53 24.63 15.31 -2.42
N ARG A 54 25.04 14.71 -1.29
CA ARG A 54 25.64 15.44 -0.16
C ARG A 54 26.94 16.14 -0.56
N LEU A 55 27.81 15.45 -1.28
CA LEU A 55 29.04 16.04 -1.82
C LEU A 55 28.76 17.14 -2.85
N LYS A 56 27.74 16.95 -3.72
CA LYS A 56 27.29 18.00 -4.63
C LYS A 56 26.81 19.23 -3.86
N LYS A 57 26.01 19.06 -2.81
CA LYS A 57 25.55 20.14 -1.92
C LYS A 57 26.72 20.93 -1.34
N ILE A 58 27.73 20.24 -0.81
CA ILE A 58 28.93 20.88 -0.25
C ILE A 58 29.68 21.68 -1.33
N ARG A 59 29.81 21.14 -2.54
CA ARG A 59 30.46 21.82 -3.66
C ARG A 59 29.69 23.06 -4.10
N THR A 60 28.38 22.96 -4.29
CA THR A 60 27.51 24.10 -4.67
C THR A 60 27.57 25.20 -3.61
N LEU A 61 27.55 24.85 -2.31
CA LEU A 61 27.75 25.82 -1.21
C LEU A 61 29.10 26.53 -1.28
N LYS A 62 30.18 25.81 -1.62
CA LYS A 62 31.52 26.39 -1.76
C LYS A 62 31.59 27.34 -2.96
N GLN A 63 31.06 26.93 -4.10
CA GLN A 63 31.04 27.73 -5.33
C GLN A 63 30.27 29.05 -5.15
N HIS A 64 29.15 29.02 -4.43
CA HIS A 64 28.38 30.23 -4.10
C HIS A 64 29.19 31.18 -3.20
N ARG A 65 29.80 30.67 -2.13
CA ARG A 65 30.66 31.46 -1.23
C ARG A 65 31.85 32.11 -1.95
N GLU A 66 32.38 31.44 -2.97
CA GLU A 66 33.50 31.91 -3.77
C GLU A 66 33.06 32.82 -4.95
N GLY A 67 31.75 33.05 -5.12
CA GLY A 67 31.20 33.94 -6.15
C GLY A 67 31.19 33.34 -7.57
N TYR A 68 31.35 32.02 -7.71
CA TYR A 68 31.34 31.34 -9.01
C TYR A 68 29.92 31.06 -9.54
N ILE A 69 28.90 31.18 -8.68
CA ILE A 69 27.49 31.02 -9.05
C ILE A 69 26.67 32.14 -8.41
N GLU A 70 25.71 32.65 -9.18
CA GLU A 70 24.75 33.66 -8.73
C GLU A 70 23.64 33.02 -7.88
N ASP A 71 22.93 33.85 -7.10
CA ASP A 71 21.92 33.40 -6.13
C ASP A 71 20.83 32.54 -6.77
N GLU A 72 20.31 32.93 -7.94
CA GLU A 72 19.27 32.17 -8.65
C GLU A 72 19.75 30.76 -9.05
N GLY A 73 20.99 30.66 -9.55
CA GLY A 73 21.60 29.38 -9.89
C GLY A 73 21.86 28.50 -8.66
N PHE A 74 22.30 29.11 -7.56
CA PHE A 74 22.48 28.43 -6.28
C PHE A 74 21.14 27.89 -5.74
N GLU A 75 20.11 28.71 -5.69
CA GLU A 75 18.78 28.33 -5.20
C GLU A 75 18.18 27.19 -6.02
N GLY A 76 18.25 27.27 -7.36
CA GLY A 76 17.78 26.22 -8.25
C GLY A 76 18.50 24.89 -8.05
N GLU A 77 19.84 24.90 -7.96
CA GLU A 77 20.63 23.69 -7.69
C GLU A 77 20.33 23.10 -6.31
N MET A 78 20.23 23.94 -5.27
CA MET A 78 19.95 23.50 -3.91
C MET A 78 18.55 22.90 -3.79
N ALA A 79 17.55 23.48 -4.46
CA ALA A 79 16.20 22.93 -4.54
C ALA A 79 16.19 21.56 -5.24
N ALA A 80 16.90 21.42 -6.37
CA ALA A 80 17.01 20.16 -7.09
C ALA A 80 17.69 19.07 -6.26
N ILE A 81 18.77 19.40 -5.53
CA ILE A 81 19.47 18.48 -4.63
C ILE A 81 18.55 18.05 -3.47
N ALA A 82 17.84 19.01 -2.86
CA ALA A 82 16.91 18.72 -1.77
C ALA A 82 15.78 17.79 -2.22
N LEU A 83 15.21 18.03 -3.41
CA LEU A 83 14.18 17.17 -3.99
C LEU A 83 14.71 15.76 -4.29
N ALA A 84 15.91 15.65 -4.86
CA ALA A 84 16.53 14.36 -5.15
C ALA A 84 16.82 13.55 -3.87
N LEU A 85 17.33 14.20 -2.82
CA LEU A 85 17.52 13.56 -1.51
C LEU A 85 16.19 13.08 -0.92
N LYS A 86 15.14 13.91 -0.95
CA LYS A 86 13.80 13.54 -0.47
C LYS A 86 13.25 12.30 -1.19
N LYS A 87 13.42 12.22 -2.52
CA LYS A 87 13.00 11.06 -3.32
C LYS A 87 13.75 9.76 -2.96
N LEU A 88 14.98 9.85 -2.44
CA LEU A 88 15.75 8.70 -1.98
C LEU A 88 15.44 8.31 -0.52
N ASP A 89 14.81 9.21 0.24
CA ASP A 89 14.40 8.97 1.62
C ASP A 89 12.97 8.42 1.73
N VAL A 90 12.07 8.81 0.82
CA VAL A 90 10.68 8.35 0.77
C VAL A 90 10.58 7.20 -0.24
N PRO A 91 10.36 5.95 0.19
CA PRO A 91 10.20 4.86 -0.77
C PRO A 91 8.90 5.07 -1.56
N GLU A 92 9.00 4.95 -2.87
CA GLU A 92 7.88 4.95 -3.80
C GLU A 92 7.82 3.59 -4.50
N VAL A 93 6.65 2.95 -4.47
CA VAL A 93 6.44 1.65 -5.11
C VAL A 93 5.11 1.69 -5.85
N ASN A 94 5.12 1.34 -7.14
CA ASN A 94 3.92 1.33 -7.99
C ASN A 94 3.17 2.67 -8.02
N GLY A 95 3.90 3.80 -8.02
CA GLY A 95 3.31 5.14 -8.08
C GLY A 95 2.68 5.62 -6.77
N VAL A 96 2.99 4.97 -5.64
CA VAL A 96 2.52 5.33 -4.31
C VAL A 96 3.71 5.56 -3.39
N THR A 97 3.70 6.71 -2.72
CA THR A 97 4.68 7.10 -1.71
C THR A 97 4.39 6.47 -0.36
N TYR A 98 5.41 6.33 0.48
CA TYR A 98 5.23 5.89 1.86
C TYR A 98 4.19 6.71 2.64
N ASP A 99 4.19 8.03 2.48
CA ASP A 99 3.30 8.92 3.22
C ASP A 99 1.82 8.67 2.85
N GLU A 100 1.52 8.46 1.57
CA GLU A 100 0.15 8.10 1.11
C GLU A 100 -0.30 6.75 1.68
N VAL A 101 0.61 5.78 1.84
CA VAL A 101 0.30 4.49 2.47
C VAL A 101 0.03 4.65 3.97
N ILE A 102 0.78 5.52 4.65
CA ILE A 102 0.57 5.80 6.08
C ILE A 102 -0.78 6.49 6.29
N GLU A 103 -1.09 7.52 5.51
CA GLU A 103 -2.37 8.20 5.56
C GLU A 103 -3.53 7.22 5.32
N ALA A 104 -3.44 6.38 4.29
CA ALA A 104 -4.43 5.34 4.01
C ALA A 104 -4.61 4.37 5.20
N GLY A 105 -3.50 3.94 5.83
CA GLY A 105 -3.55 3.04 6.99
C GLY A 105 -4.17 3.68 8.23
N GLU A 106 -3.96 4.97 8.45
CA GLU A 106 -4.53 5.71 9.58
C GLU A 106 -6.04 5.94 9.44
N HIS A 107 -6.56 5.96 8.22
CA HIS A 107 -8.00 6.08 7.98
C HIS A 107 -8.80 4.81 8.32
N LEU A 108 -8.20 3.62 8.18
CA LEU A 108 -8.91 2.35 8.29
C LEU A 108 -9.55 2.10 9.68
N PRO A 109 -8.87 2.36 10.82
CA PRO A 109 -9.48 2.20 12.14
C PRO A 109 -10.72 3.08 12.33
N GLY A 110 -10.68 4.32 11.84
CA GLY A 110 -11.82 5.24 11.90
C GLY A 110 -13.01 4.74 11.08
N MET A 111 -12.75 4.25 9.87
CA MET A 111 -13.78 3.65 9.01
C MET A 111 -14.38 2.38 9.64
N ALA A 112 -13.55 1.52 10.22
CA ALA A 112 -14.00 0.30 10.91
C ALA A 112 -14.90 0.62 12.11
N ALA A 113 -14.56 1.66 12.89
CA ALA A 113 -15.34 2.10 14.03
C ALA A 113 -16.71 2.70 13.63
N LEU A 114 -16.75 3.43 12.51
CA LEU A 114 -17.98 4.08 12.02
C LEU A 114 -18.89 3.14 11.21
N TRP A 115 -18.40 1.99 10.74
CA TRP A 115 -19.11 1.13 9.80
C TRP A 115 -20.54 0.75 10.23
N ASP A 116 -20.76 0.43 11.50
CA ASP A 116 -22.05 -0.05 12.00
C ASP A 116 -23.12 1.05 12.07
N VAL A 117 -22.68 2.29 12.31
CA VAL A 117 -23.56 3.46 12.43
C VAL A 117 -23.67 4.26 11.13
N ALA A 118 -22.77 4.00 10.17
CA ALA A 118 -22.77 4.63 8.87
C ALA A 118 -24.04 4.31 8.06
N THR A 119 -24.55 5.33 7.38
CA THR A 119 -25.61 5.22 6.37
C THR A 119 -25.15 4.37 5.18
N PRO A 120 -26.08 3.84 4.37
CA PRO A 120 -25.73 3.12 3.15
C PRO A 120 -24.83 3.93 2.21
N GLU A 121 -25.06 5.24 2.11
CA GLU A 121 -24.29 6.17 1.30
C GLU A 121 -22.85 6.31 1.82
N GLU A 122 -22.68 6.53 3.13
CA GLU A 122 -21.36 6.62 3.76
C GLU A 122 -20.58 5.30 3.65
N ARG A 123 -21.25 4.14 3.81
CA ARG A 123 -20.62 2.83 3.59
C ARG A 123 -20.14 2.68 2.16
N ARG A 124 -20.94 3.11 1.19
CA ARG A 124 -20.54 3.10 -0.22
C ARG A 124 -19.32 4.00 -0.44
N GLU A 125 -19.27 5.18 0.16
CA GLU A 125 -18.12 6.08 0.08
C GLU A 125 -16.85 5.44 0.68
N MET A 126 -16.95 4.85 1.88
CA MET A 126 -15.84 4.12 2.49
C MET A 126 -15.31 3.01 1.55
N VAL A 127 -16.21 2.21 0.96
CA VAL A 127 -15.82 1.16 0.00
C VAL A 127 -15.13 1.76 -1.23
N MET A 128 -15.64 2.88 -1.78
CA MET A 128 -15.04 3.54 -2.95
C MET A 128 -13.69 4.20 -2.67
N ILE A 129 -13.45 4.60 -1.42
CA ILE A 129 -12.14 5.10 -0.97
C ILE A 129 -11.14 3.94 -0.90
N ILE A 130 -11.54 2.79 -0.36
CA ILE A 130 -10.63 1.68 -0.11
C ILE A 130 -10.37 0.84 -1.36
N LEU A 131 -11.38 0.60 -2.19
CA LEU A 131 -11.33 -0.32 -3.33
C LEU A 131 -11.27 0.40 -4.68
N GLU A 132 -10.68 -0.27 -5.66
CA GLU A 132 -10.79 0.14 -7.06
C GLU A 132 -12.23 -0.07 -7.58
N PRO A 133 -12.65 0.65 -8.63
CA PRO A 133 -13.92 0.37 -9.31
C PRO A 133 -14.00 -1.09 -9.77
N GLY A 134 -15.03 -1.82 -9.34
CA GLY A 134 -15.16 -3.25 -9.61
C GLY A 134 -14.24 -4.15 -8.77
N GLY A 135 -13.49 -3.58 -7.82
CA GLY A 135 -12.57 -4.28 -6.94
C GLY A 135 -13.22 -5.10 -5.83
N LEU A 136 -14.49 -5.51 -5.97
CA LEU A 136 -15.15 -6.41 -5.03
C LEU A 136 -15.72 -7.60 -5.80
N SER A 137 -15.14 -8.78 -5.58
CA SER A 137 -15.60 -10.04 -6.16
C SER A 137 -16.45 -10.77 -5.14
N TYR A 138 -17.69 -11.06 -5.51
CA TYR A 138 -18.67 -11.76 -4.67
C TYR A 138 -19.03 -13.11 -5.27
N ASP A 139 -18.89 -14.17 -4.50
CA ASP A 139 -19.36 -15.51 -4.84
C ASP A 139 -20.87 -15.59 -4.58
N VAL A 140 -21.64 -15.67 -5.65
CA VAL A 140 -23.11 -15.71 -5.59
C VAL A 140 -23.62 -17.07 -5.07
N GLU A 141 -22.87 -18.16 -5.28
CA GLU A 141 -23.24 -19.50 -4.79
C GLU A 141 -23.08 -19.57 -3.28
N GLN A 142 -21.95 -19.10 -2.76
CA GLN A 142 -21.59 -19.16 -1.34
C GLN A 142 -22.11 -17.96 -0.54
N GLN A 143 -22.61 -16.94 -1.24
CA GLN A 143 -23.03 -15.68 -0.65
C GLN A 143 -21.90 -15.02 0.18
N GLU A 144 -20.70 -14.97 -0.39
CA GLU A 144 -19.54 -14.40 0.30
C GLU A 144 -18.65 -13.51 -0.57
N ILE A 145 -17.98 -12.53 0.06
CA ILE A 145 -16.89 -11.79 -0.58
C ILE A 145 -15.72 -12.75 -0.80
N ALA A 146 -15.44 -13.07 -2.07
CA ALA A 146 -14.36 -13.95 -2.47
C ALA A 146 -13.02 -13.23 -2.54
N ALA A 147 -13.02 -11.99 -3.05
CA ALA A 147 -11.80 -11.20 -3.17
C ALA A 147 -12.09 -9.69 -3.20
N ILE A 148 -11.08 -8.91 -2.85
CA ILE A 148 -11.07 -7.45 -2.97
C ILE A 148 -9.83 -6.99 -3.75
N THR A 149 -9.94 -5.91 -4.50
CA THR A 149 -8.84 -5.21 -5.15
C THR A 149 -8.76 -3.82 -4.54
N PRO A 150 -7.90 -3.64 -3.52
CA PRO A 150 -7.71 -2.34 -2.90
C PRO A 150 -7.06 -1.35 -3.84
N ARG A 151 -7.31 -0.07 -3.59
CA ARG A 151 -6.51 0.98 -4.22
C ARG A 151 -5.04 0.86 -3.81
N PRO A 152 -4.10 1.32 -4.66
CA PRO A 152 -2.67 1.17 -4.42
C PRO A 152 -2.17 1.64 -3.04
N ALA A 153 -2.71 2.74 -2.49
CA ALA A 153 -2.33 3.26 -1.16
C ALA A 153 -2.78 2.36 0.01
N PHE A 154 -3.91 1.68 -0.13
CA PHE A 154 -4.44 0.78 0.91
C PHE A 154 -3.83 -0.62 0.84
N LEU A 155 -3.34 -1.04 -0.33
CA LEU A 155 -2.86 -2.40 -0.55
C LEU A 155 -1.74 -2.85 0.40
N PRO A 156 -0.68 -2.05 0.69
CA PRO A 156 0.37 -2.47 1.63
C PRO A 156 -0.15 -2.70 3.05
N VAL A 157 -1.13 -1.91 3.48
CA VAL A 157 -1.75 -2.01 4.81
C VAL A 157 -2.68 -3.21 4.86
N LEU A 158 -3.54 -3.40 3.86
CA LEU A 158 -4.51 -4.50 3.81
C LEU A 158 -3.85 -5.86 3.58
N ARG A 159 -2.62 -5.92 3.07
CA ARG A 159 -1.81 -7.15 3.07
C ARG A 159 -1.49 -7.67 4.48
N MET A 160 -1.61 -6.81 5.50
CA MET A 160 -1.41 -7.19 6.89
C MET A 160 -2.69 -7.75 7.54
N LEU A 161 -3.82 -7.75 6.83
CA LEU A 161 -5.06 -8.35 7.31
C LEU A 161 -4.90 -9.84 7.58
N GLU A 162 -5.37 -10.27 8.74
CA GLU A 162 -5.60 -11.68 8.99
C GLU A 162 -6.73 -12.20 8.09
N GLY A 163 -6.56 -13.41 7.56
CA GLY A 163 -7.61 -14.07 6.77
C GLY A 163 -7.72 -13.59 5.32
N VAL A 164 -6.75 -12.83 4.82
CA VAL A 164 -6.66 -12.40 3.42
C VAL A 164 -5.30 -12.81 2.83
N MET A 165 -5.29 -13.25 1.58
CA MET A 165 -4.11 -13.78 0.90
C MET A 165 -3.98 -13.18 -0.50
N GLU A 166 -2.76 -12.85 -0.91
CA GLU A 166 -2.44 -12.47 -2.28
C GLU A 166 -1.77 -13.63 -3.01
N TYR A 167 -2.26 -13.99 -4.19
CA TYR A 167 -1.62 -14.99 -5.05
C TYR A 167 -0.66 -14.30 -6.02
N LYS A 168 0.47 -14.95 -6.33
CA LYS A 168 1.46 -14.40 -7.28
C LYS A 168 0.85 -14.10 -8.65
N GLU A 169 -0.13 -14.90 -9.06
CA GLU A 169 -0.85 -14.77 -10.34
C GLU A 169 -1.87 -13.62 -10.36
N ALA A 170 -2.26 -13.09 -9.18
CA ALA A 170 -3.25 -12.04 -9.01
C ALA A 170 -2.70 -10.91 -8.11
N THR A 171 -1.52 -10.39 -8.48
CA THR A 171 -0.87 -9.30 -7.74
C THR A 171 -1.80 -8.07 -7.72
N GLY A 172 -2.07 -7.54 -6.53
CA GLY A 172 -3.03 -6.45 -6.30
C GLY A 172 -4.42 -6.91 -5.84
N THR A 173 -4.75 -8.20 -6.00
CA THR A 173 -6.02 -8.77 -5.54
C THR A 173 -5.82 -9.64 -4.30
N LEU A 174 -6.65 -9.36 -3.31
CA LEU A 174 -6.65 -9.93 -1.98
C LEU A 174 -7.83 -10.91 -1.84
N VAL A 175 -7.53 -12.20 -1.78
CA VAL A 175 -8.52 -13.28 -1.71
C VAL A 175 -8.80 -13.64 -0.25
N THR A 176 -10.08 -13.79 0.09
CA THR A 176 -10.49 -14.13 1.44
C THR A 176 -10.20 -15.60 1.74
N SER A 177 -9.83 -15.90 2.99
CA SER A 177 -9.47 -17.25 3.45
C SER A 177 -10.61 -18.26 3.35
N ARG A 178 -11.87 -17.79 3.38
CA ARG A 178 -13.08 -18.62 3.24
C ARG A 178 -13.17 -19.25 1.84
N TRP A 179 -12.90 -18.48 0.78
CA TRP A 179 -12.86 -18.98 -0.60
C TRP A 179 -11.82 -20.10 -0.82
N ARG A 180 -10.65 -20.00 -0.19
CA ARG A 180 -9.57 -20.99 -0.31
C ARG A 180 -9.94 -22.37 0.22
N GLN A 181 -10.69 -22.46 1.32
CA GLN A 181 -11.00 -23.74 1.95
C GLN A 181 -11.79 -24.67 1.01
N ARG A 182 -12.56 -24.12 0.07
CA ARG A 182 -13.30 -24.89 -0.95
C ARG A 182 -12.40 -25.33 -2.11
N ASN A 183 -11.65 -24.42 -2.74
CA ASN A 183 -10.82 -24.78 -3.90
C ASN A 183 -9.70 -25.78 -3.54
N ARG A 184 -9.23 -25.79 -2.29
CA ARG A 184 -8.33 -26.85 -1.79
C ARG A 184 -9.00 -28.23 -1.67
N ARG A 185 -10.32 -28.29 -1.41
CA ARG A 185 -11.07 -29.55 -1.36
C ARG A 185 -11.29 -30.13 -2.77
N ASP A 186 -11.50 -29.29 -3.77
CA ASP A 186 -11.64 -29.73 -5.17
C ASP A 186 -10.30 -30.11 -5.83
N SER A 187 -9.18 -29.64 -5.29
CA SER A 187 -7.82 -29.98 -5.76
C SER A 187 -7.29 -31.32 -5.22
N ASN A 188 -8.05 -32.04 -4.39
CA ASN A 188 -7.66 -33.35 -3.90
C ASN A 188 -8.30 -34.40 -4.81
N PRO A 189 -7.59 -34.97 -5.81
CA PRO A 189 -8.16 -36.06 -6.59
C PRO A 189 -8.45 -37.18 -5.60
N ARG A 190 -9.72 -37.58 -5.53
CA ARG A 190 -10.16 -38.76 -4.80
C ARG A 190 -9.17 -39.88 -5.11
N SER A 191 -8.46 -40.35 -4.09
CA SER A 191 -7.73 -41.61 -4.15
C SER A 191 -8.75 -42.67 -4.56
N SER A 192 -8.64 -43.14 -5.80
CA SER A 192 -9.42 -44.25 -6.32
C SER A 192 -9.20 -45.45 -5.40
N ALA A 193 -10.31 -46.08 -5.00
CA ALA A 193 -10.35 -47.37 -4.35
C ALA A 193 -9.81 -48.49 -5.26
#